data_AF-A0AAV0EQC9-F1
#
_entry.id   AF-A0AAV0EQC9-F1
#
_cell.length_a   1.000
_cell.length_b   1.000
_cell.length_c   1.000
_cell.angle_alpha   90.00
_cell.angle_beta   90.00
_cell.angle_gamma   90.00
#
_symmetry.space_group_name_H-M   'P 1'
#
loop_
_entity.id
_entity.type
_entity.pdbx_description
1 polymer ?
#
loop_
_entity_poly.entity_id
_entity_poly.type
_entity_poly.pdbx_seq_one_letter_code
_entity_poly.pdbx_strand_id
1 'polypeptide(L)'
;MHEHILQLLQLPRSPSVDEILSQYSAYRQKKDGMVADSLREILSGLQRYFDKALSALLLYKNERDQYEVAIKDGVCPSFVYGAEHLLRLFVKLPEILHHANIENESMIELQQELQDFLRFLHKNQSSFFASFYIN
;
A
#
# COMPACT_ATOMS: atom_id res chain seq x y z
N MET A 1 26.88 -7.99 -4.51
CA MET A 1 25.53 -7.41 -4.64
C MET A 1 24.62 -8.60 -4.91
N HIS A 2 24.02 -9.16 -3.86
CA HIS A 2 23.17 -10.35 -4.01
C HIS A 2 21.86 -9.90 -4.64
N GLU A 3 21.67 -10.21 -5.92
CA GLU A 3 20.34 -10.23 -6.53
C GLU A 3 19.55 -11.30 -5.78
N HIS A 4 18.83 -10.88 -4.74
CA HIS A 4 17.69 -11.66 -4.28
C HIS A 4 16.76 -11.74 -5.47
N ILE A 5 16.71 -12.91 -6.11
CA ILE A 5 15.67 -13.27 -7.06
C ILE A 5 14.36 -13.08 -6.28
N LEU A 6 13.71 -11.94 -6.46
CA LEU A 6 12.39 -11.70 -5.88
C LEU A 6 11.46 -12.68 -6.57
N GLN A 7 11.19 -13.79 -5.89
CA GLN A 7 10.21 -14.75 -6.34
C GLN A 7 8.87 -14.02 -6.50
N LEU A 8 8.12 -14.39 -7.55
CA LEU A 8 6.85 -13.73 -7.84
C LEU A 8 5.85 -14.05 -6.73
N LEU A 9 5.08 -13.04 -6.34
CA LEU A 9 3.96 -13.22 -5.42
C LEU A 9 2.74 -13.73 -6.20
N GLN A 10 1.96 -14.62 -5.60
CA GLN A 10 0.68 -15.03 -6.18
C GLN A 10 -0.29 -13.84 -6.23
N LEU A 11 -0.93 -13.64 -7.40
CA LEU A 11 -1.98 -12.64 -7.61
C LEU A 11 -3.30 -13.36 -7.98
N PRO A 12 -4.46 -12.87 -7.52
CA PRO A 12 -4.63 -11.72 -6.62
C PRO A 12 -4.15 -12.04 -5.19
N ARG A 13 -3.62 -11.03 -4.50
CA ARG A 13 -3.28 -11.15 -3.08
C ARG A 13 -4.53 -11.12 -2.22
N SER A 14 -4.48 -11.84 -1.12
CA SER A 14 -5.44 -11.74 -0.03
C SER A 14 -4.68 -11.61 1.31
N PRO A 15 -4.93 -10.55 2.10
CA PRO A 15 -5.78 -9.41 1.73
C PRO A 15 -5.15 -8.51 0.65
N SER A 16 -5.98 -7.89 -0.18
CA SER A 16 -5.57 -6.86 -1.14
C SER A 16 -5.30 -5.52 -0.45
N VAL A 17 -4.69 -4.55 -1.16
CA VAL A 17 -4.48 -3.19 -0.62
C VAL A 17 -5.80 -2.55 -0.21
N ASP A 18 -6.84 -2.65 -1.04
CA ASP A 18 -8.18 -2.14 -0.74
C ASP A 18 -8.74 -2.76 0.56
N GLU A 19 -8.60 -4.08 0.72
CA GLU A 19 -9.04 -4.79 1.91
C GLU A 19 -8.22 -4.38 3.15
N ILE A 20 -6.92 -4.19 3.01
CA ILE A 20 -6.03 -3.74 4.11
C ILE A 20 -6.42 -2.33 4.57
N LEU A 21 -6.66 -1.40 3.64
CA LEU A 21 -7.06 -0.02 3.97
C LEU A 21 -8.44 -0.01 4.64
N SER A 22 -9.38 -0.83 4.15
CA SER A 22 -10.70 -1.02 4.75
C SER A 22 -10.61 -1.59 6.17
N GLN A 23 -9.75 -2.59 6.39
CA GLN A 23 -9.50 -3.16 7.71
C GLN A 23 -8.90 -2.14 8.67
N TYR A 24 -7.99 -1.28 8.22
CA TYR A 24 -7.45 -0.20 9.04
C TYR A 24 -8.52 0.85 9.40
N SER A 25 -9.35 1.25 8.45
CA SER A 25 -10.48 2.15 8.69
C SER A 25 -11.43 1.59 9.76
N ALA A 26 -11.80 0.31 9.65
CA ALA A 26 -12.62 -0.38 10.64
C ALA A 26 -11.93 -0.51 12.01
N TYR A 27 -10.61 -0.72 12.03
CA TYR A 27 -9.82 -0.71 13.26
C TYR A 27 -9.89 0.66 13.95
N ARG A 28 -9.69 1.75 13.21
CA ARG A 28 -9.77 3.12 13.74
C ARG A 28 -11.17 3.47 14.21
N GLN A 29 -12.21 3.04 13.49
CA GLN A 29 -13.59 3.20 13.95
C GLN A 29 -13.83 2.54 15.31
N LYS A 30 -13.33 1.31 15.51
CA LYS A 30 -13.48 0.59 16.78
C LYS A 30 -12.65 1.20 17.91
N LYS A 31 -11.45 1.71 17.61
CA LYS A 31 -10.52 2.29 18.58
C LYS A 31 -10.97 3.69 19.04
N ASP A 32 -11.38 4.53 18.10
CA ASP A 32 -11.60 5.96 18.31
C ASP A 32 -13.11 6.31 18.36
N GLY A 33 -14.00 5.33 18.10
CA GLY A 33 -15.46 5.50 18.05
C GLY A 33 -15.99 6.06 16.73
N MET A 34 -15.17 6.82 16.00
CA MET A 34 -15.45 7.31 14.65
C MET A 34 -14.20 7.34 13.78
N VAL A 35 -14.38 7.34 12.46
CA VAL A 35 -13.28 7.56 11.50
C VAL A 35 -13.30 9.03 11.13
N ALA A 36 -12.21 9.76 11.43
CA ALA A 36 -12.05 11.15 11.03
C ALA A 36 -12.09 11.29 9.50
N ASP A 37 -12.67 12.39 8.98
CA ASP A 37 -12.71 12.62 7.54
C ASP A 37 -11.32 12.80 6.94
N SER A 38 -10.39 13.43 7.68
CA SER A 38 -8.98 13.53 7.30
C SER A 38 -8.34 12.15 7.07
N LEU A 39 -8.62 11.18 7.94
CA LEU A 39 -8.14 9.81 7.78
C LEU A 39 -8.72 9.16 6.51
N ARG A 40 -10.00 9.37 6.20
CA ARG A 40 -10.61 8.84 4.97
C ARG A 40 -9.95 9.41 3.72
N GLU A 41 -9.66 10.70 3.72
CA GLU A 41 -8.95 11.37 2.63
C GLU A 41 -7.53 10.84 2.47
N ILE A 42 -6.81 10.63 3.57
CA ILE A 42 -5.46 10.06 3.55
C ILE A 42 -5.48 8.64 2.96
N LEU A 43 -6.40 7.77 3.40
CA LEU A 43 -6.49 6.39 2.88
C LEU A 43 -6.88 6.36 1.41
N SER A 44 -7.82 7.21 0.99
CA SER A 44 -8.20 7.37 -0.42
C SER A 44 -7.03 7.88 -1.27
N GLY A 45 -6.27 8.86 -0.77
CA GLY A 45 -5.06 9.36 -1.39
C GLY A 45 -4.01 8.26 -1.57
N LEU A 46 -3.79 7.45 -0.53
CA LEU A 46 -2.85 6.34 -0.56
C LEU A 46 -3.24 5.27 -1.59
N GLN A 47 -4.53 4.89 -1.65
CA GLN A 47 -5.04 3.95 -2.64
C GLN A 47 -4.85 4.46 -4.08
N ARG A 48 -5.30 5.69 -4.35
CA ARG A 48 -5.18 6.32 -5.67
C ARG A 48 -3.74 6.48 -6.11
N TYR A 49 -2.86 6.79 -5.16
CA TYR A 49 -1.44 6.90 -5.44
C TYR A 49 -0.83 5.54 -5.74
N PHE A 50 -1.17 4.51 -4.95
CA PHE A 50 -0.74 3.14 -5.21
C PHE A 50 -1.14 2.67 -6.62
N ASP A 51 -2.40 2.89 -7.01
CA ASP A 51 -2.92 2.52 -8.33
C ASP A 51 -2.12 3.15 -9.48
N LYS A 52 -1.69 4.40 -9.33
CA LYS A 52 -0.88 5.11 -10.32
C LYS A 52 0.60 4.74 -10.26
N ALA A 53 1.13 4.55 -9.07
CA ALA A 53 2.56 4.37 -8.84
C ALA A 53 3.01 2.94 -9.12
N LEU A 54 2.13 1.94 -9.06
CA LEU A 54 2.52 0.54 -9.15
C LEU A 54 3.37 0.26 -10.40
N SER A 55 2.81 0.47 -11.60
CA SER A 55 3.50 0.19 -12.87
C SER A 55 4.67 1.14 -13.16
N ALA A 56 4.59 2.36 -12.64
CA ALA A 56 5.59 3.40 -12.86
C ALA A 56 6.84 3.23 -11.99
N LEU A 57 6.68 2.83 -10.72
CA LEU A 57 7.71 2.98 -9.68
C LEU A 57 7.93 1.77 -8.78
N LEU A 58 6.93 0.89 -8.61
CA LEU A 58 6.95 -0.10 -7.52
C LEU A 58 7.23 -1.54 -7.98
N LEU A 59 7.13 -1.82 -9.28
CA LEU A 59 7.41 -3.15 -9.85
C LEU A 59 8.87 -3.31 -10.27
N TYR A 60 9.44 -4.45 -9.91
CA TYR A 60 10.68 -4.94 -10.48
C TYR A 60 10.48 -5.43 -11.90
N LYS A 61 11.58 -5.56 -12.65
CA LYS A 61 11.55 -5.95 -14.07
C LYS A 61 10.82 -7.28 -14.29
N ASN A 62 10.99 -8.25 -13.40
CA ASN A 62 10.38 -9.58 -13.50
C ASN A 62 8.88 -9.62 -13.14
N GLU A 63 8.35 -8.60 -12.45
CA GLU A 63 6.92 -8.52 -12.10
C GLU A 63 6.07 -7.87 -13.22
N ARG A 64 6.70 -7.27 -14.24
CA ARG A 64 5.97 -6.53 -15.28
C ARG A 64 5.07 -7.41 -16.15
N ASP A 65 5.54 -8.59 -16.54
CA ASP A 65 4.73 -9.51 -17.34
C ASP A 65 3.52 -10.01 -16.54
N GLN A 66 3.69 -10.26 -15.24
CA GLN A 66 2.60 -10.63 -14.33
C GLN A 66 1.58 -9.48 -14.19
N TYR A 67 2.05 -8.23 -14.13
CA TYR A 67 1.19 -7.05 -14.06
C TYR A 67 0.28 -6.92 -15.28
N GLU A 68 0.81 -7.08 -16.49
CA GLU A 68 0.02 -6.97 -17.73
C GLU A 68 -1.12 -8.00 -17.78
N VAL A 69 -0.90 -9.19 -17.21
CA VAL A 69 -1.93 -10.23 -17.09
C VAL A 69 -2.93 -9.90 -15.98
N ALA A 70 -2.44 -9.47 -14.80
CA ALA A 70 -3.25 -9.29 -13.61
C ALA A 70 -4.15 -8.04 -13.65
N ILE A 71 -3.75 -7.03 -14.41
CA ILE A 71 -4.47 -5.73 -14.56
C ILE A 71 -5.23 -5.65 -15.90
N LYS A 72 -5.38 -6.80 -16.57
CA LYS A 72 -6.23 -6.90 -17.75
C LYS A 72 -7.65 -6.42 -17.43
N ASP A 73 -8.30 -5.82 -18.43
CA ASP A 73 -9.68 -5.29 -18.34
C ASP A 73 -9.86 -4.07 -17.40
N GLY A 74 -8.76 -3.41 -17.01
CA GLY A 74 -8.80 -2.12 -16.32
C GLY A 74 -9.10 -2.20 -14.82
N VAL A 75 -8.87 -3.35 -14.20
CA VAL A 75 -8.97 -3.51 -12.74
C VAL A 75 -7.96 -2.60 -12.05
N CYS A 76 -8.36 -1.91 -10.97
CA CYS A 76 -7.42 -1.06 -10.24
C CYS A 76 -6.41 -1.92 -9.46
N PRO A 77 -5.11 -1.60 -9.50
CA PRO A 77 -4.08 -2.38 -8.81
C PRO A 77 -4.31 -2.65 -7.33
N SER A 78 -4.96 -1.73 -6.61
CA SER A 78 -5.28 -1.87 -5.19
C SER A 78 -6.21 -3.05 -4.87
N PHE A 79 -6.99 -3.55 -5.84
CA PHE A 79 -7.82 -4.75 -5.67
C PHE A 79 -7.06 -6.06 -5.93
N VAL A 80 -5.85 -6.00 -6.50
CA VAL A 80 -5.11 -7.18 -6.97
C VAL A 80 -3.86 -7.42 -6.14
N TYR A 81 -3.15 -6.35 -5.78
CA TYR A 81 -1.88 -6.42 -5.06
C TYR A 81 -2.08 -6.29 -3.55
N GLY A 82 -1.06 -6.65 -2.77
CA GLY A 82 -1.14 -6.76 -1.31
C GLY A 82 -0.11 -5.91 -0.56
N ALA A 83 0.11 -6.27 0.71
CA ALA A 83 0.93 -5.52 1.66
C ALA A 83 2.40 -5.34 1.22
N GLU A 84 2.97 -6.30 0.50
CA GLU A 84 4.36 -6.27 0.05
C GLU A 84 4.62 -5.10 -0.89
N HIS A 85 3.77 -4.92 -1.90
CA HIS A 85 3.87 -3.81 -2.85
C HIS A 85 3.44 -2.49 -2.20
N LEU A 86 2.45 -2.53 -1.30
CA LEU A 86 2.05 -1.35 -0.54
C LEU A 86 3.23 -0.80 0.28
N LEU A 87 4.02 -1.65 0.94
CA LEU A 87 5.21 -1.19 1.68
C LEU A 87 6.28 -0.56 0.77
N ARG A 88 6.41 -1.02 -0.48
CA ARG A 88 7.33 -0.36 -1.44
C ARG A 88 6.94 1.08 -1.71
N LEU A 89 5.64 1.40 -1.68
CA LEU A 89 5.17 2.78 -1.76
C LEU A 89 5.68 3.62 -0.58
N PHE A 90 5.68 3.10 0.65
CA PHE A 90 6.18 3.82 1.82
C PHE A 90 7.66 4.18 1.74
N VAL A 91 8.47 3.42 0.99
CA VAL A 91 9.87 3.76 0.72
C VAL A 91 9.99 4.95 -0.25
N LYS A 92 9.00 5.14 -1.13
CA LYS A 92 8.95 6.24 -2.11
C LYS A 92 8.25 7.49 -1.58
N LEU A 93 7.33 7.36 -0.63
CA LEU A 93 6.53 8.47 -0.12
C LEU A 93 7.35 9.68 0.35
N PRO A 94 8.49 9.54 1.08
CA PRO A 94 9.26 10.71 1.50
C PRO A 94 9.73 11.59 0.33
N GLU A 95 10.17 10.96 -0.76
CA GLU A 95 10.60 11.66 -1.97
C GLU A 95 9.41 12.37 -2.64
N ILE A 96 8.25 11.71 -2.70
CA ILE A 96 7.04 12.26 -3.31
C ILE A 96 6.50 13.45 -2.51
N LEU A 97 6.44 13.29 -1.19
CA LEU A 97 5.94 14.30 -0.26
C LEU A 97 6.85 15.53 -0.21
N HIS A 98 8.16 15.37 -0.43
CA HIS A 98 9.08 16.50 -0.52
C HIS A 98 8.75 17.45 -1.69
N HIS A 99 8.23 16.92 -2.79
CA HIS A 99 7.81 17.71 -3.94
C HIS A 99 6.36 18.21 -3.84
N ALA A 100 5.62 17.77 -2.82
CA ALA A 100 4.26 18.21 -2.57
C ALA A 100 4.30 19.50 -1.73
N ASN A 101 3.64 20.55 -2.20
CA ASN A 101 3.54 21.82 -1.47
C ASN A 101 2.50 21.71 -0.34
N ILE A 102 2.81 20.94 0.69
CA ILE A 102 1.95 20.68 1.85
C ILE A 102 2.39 21.57 3.02
N GLU A 103 1.41 22.16 3.72
CA GLU A 103 1.67 22.98 4.90
C GLU A 103 2.28 22.14 6.04
N ASN A 104 3.13 22.75 6.86
CA ASN A 104 3.87 22.03 7.90
C ASN A 104 2.95 21.30 8.89
N GLU A 105 1.85 21.91 9.30
CA GLU A 105 0.90 21.29 10.25
C GLU A 105 0.25 20.05 9.64
N SER A 106 -0.29 20.17 8.42
CA SER A 106 -0.86 19.03 7.68
C SER A 106 0.15 17.94 7.38
N MET A 107 1.43 18.30 7.13
CA MET A 107 2.50 17.32 6.94
C MET A 107 2.76 16.50 8.21
N ILE A 108 2.75 17.15 9.38
CA ILE A 108 2.94 16.47 10.67
C ILE A 108 1.79 15.49 10.92
N GLU A 109 0.54 15.91 10.70
CA GLU A 109 -0.64 15.03 10.84
C GLU A 109 -0.58 13.84 9.88
N LEU A 110 -0.27 14.10 8.60
CA LEU A 110 -0.10 13.06 7.59
C LEU A 110 0.98 12.05 8.02
N GLN A 111 2.13 12.54 8.48
CA GLN A 111 3.22 11.67 8.91
C GLN A 111 2.83 10.80 10.10
N GLN A 112 2.09 11.36 11.07
CA GLN A 112 1.59 10.61 12.22
C GLN A 112 0.61 9.51 11.79
N GLU A 113 -0.34 9.82 10.90
CA GLU A 113 -1.30 8.84 10.40
C GLU A 113 -0.64 7.74 9.57
N LEU A 114 0.34 8.08 8.73
CA LEU A 114 1.13 7.09 7.99
C LEU A 114 1.95 6.20 8.92
N GLN A 115 2.54 6.75 10.00
CA GLN A 115 3.26 5.97 11.00
C GLN A 115 2.33 5.02 11.76
N ASP A 116 1.14 5.47 12.14
CA ASP A 116 0.14 4.61 12.80
C ASP A 116 -0.35 3.50 11.89
N PHE A 117 -0.53 3.78 10.60
CA PHE A 117 -0.85 2.76 9.61
C PHE A 117 0.27 1.72 9.47
N LEU A 118 1.54 2.14 9.41
CA LEU A 118 2.67 1.20 9.39
C LEU A 118 2.74 0.34 10.66
N ARG A 119 2.45 0.90 11.83
CA ARG A 119 2.35 0.13 13.08
C ARG A 119 1.22 -0.89 13.02
N PHE A 120 0.09 -0.54 12.40
CA PHE A 120 -1.02 -1.47 12.18
C PHE A 120 -0.61 -2.62 11.25
N LEU A 121 0.07 -2.34 10.14
CA LEU A 121 0.59 -3.40 9.25
C LEU A 121 1.53 -4.34 9.99
N HIS A 122 2.46 -3.80 10.78
CA HIS A 122 3.41 -4.60 11.55
C HIS A 122 2.72 -5.49 12.59
N LYS A 123 1.71 -4.97 13.31
CA LYS A 123 0.93 -5.75 14.28
C LYS A 123 0.17 -6.92 13.65
N ASN A 124 -0.21 -6.79 12.37
CA ASN A 124 -0.99 -7.78 11.64
C ASN A 124 -0.15 -8.54 10.59
N GLN A 125 1.18 -8.49 10.70
CA GLN A 125 2.07 -8.96 9.64
C GLN A 125 1.85 -10.43 9.26
N SER A 126 1.52 -11.29 10.23
CA SER A 126 1.25 -12.71 9.98
C SER A 126 0.01 -12.96 9.11
N SER A 127 -0.91 -12.00 9.05
CA SER A 127 -2.13 -12.06 8.23
C SER A 127 -1.95 -11.39 6.87
N PHE A 128 -1.09 -10.36 6.80
CA PHE A 128 -0.98 -9.49 5.63
C PHE A 128 0.11 -9.92 4.64
N PHE A 129 1.21 -10.48 5.13
CA PHE A 129 2.34 -10.86 4.30
C PHE A 129 2.28 -12.34 3.94
N ALA A 130 2.55 -12.64 2.67
CA ALA A 130 2.55 -13.99 2.15
C ALA A 130 3.65 -14.84 2.80
N SER A 131 3.32 -16.10 3.10
CA SER A 131 4.28 -17.14 3.48
C SER A 131 4.78 -17.95 2.28
N PHE A 132 4.23 -17.72 1.08
CA PHE A 132 4.50 -18.52 -0.12
C PHE A 132 4.80 -17.63 -1.34
N TYR A 133 5.84 -17.98 -2.07
CA TYR A 133 6.23 -17.39 -3.34
C TYR A 133 6.13 -18.45 -4.46
N ILE A 134 5.86 -18.02 -5.70
CA ILE A 134 5.86 -18.93 -6.86
C ILE A 134 7.30 -19.17 -7.32
N ASN A 135 7.65 -20.45 -7.57
CA ASN A 135 8.86 -20.84 -8.29
C ASN A 135 8.69 -20.73 -9.79
#